data_AF-H8X6I6-F1
#
_entry.id   AF-H8X6I6-F1
#
_cell.length_a   1.000
_cell.length_b   1.000
_cell.length_c   1.000
_cell.angle_alpha   90.00
_cell.angle_beta   90.00
_cell.angle_gamma   90.00
#
_symmetry.space_group_name_H-M   'P 1'
#
loop_
_entity.id
_entity.type
_entity.pdbx_description
1 polymer ?
#
loop_
_entity_poly.entity_id
_entity_poly.type
_entity_poly.pdbx_seq_one_letter_code
_entity_poly.pdbx_strand_id
1 'polypeptide(L)'
;MQACKRPKPLYEQSERIDWRSPGSHVVAKKYDVEYYRAELFSQAVTFGKYIPVFINDMKSQFNFKRHYIDLWGQLDDLIMINNWPINKFAIVGKVTGESHFDKRDYSGARIRIDDSSGKDSNVEVLISLEQYEAIFPEPGVNYGKLVEVRGVFKNWKPVVEDIVVVSPTPNDSTSEILHWNIRVQFRKTVLAKAWKFDATAAQGDDVPKRESVFYNVAKNVAPQKSMEPITETPRRDVGSVTNFTGTSPGTQVGTIHGEAGASTNDTKFVKISGVSDNSETISQALLDNKDRYIKLVKESLIAIIKRLFNEITLDELVSDRFVLNQINVFAEVLQRACGYLDITYRQEIIFRLALYFRDSELFEFTDNVIKPLKFQLMYYSIQRKLSTRTQIKTLKYVDYLTKKLQISNCDYKLVNFLIRYIVSTSDLHWRYIKDEIKWVKS
;
A
#
# COMPACT_ATOMS: atom_id res chain seq x y z
N MET A 1 -17.94 -42.97 -20.16
CA MET A 1 -18.60 -41.82 -19.51
C MET A 1 -17.91 -40.56 -20.01
N GLN A 2 -18.56 -39.76 -20.86
CA GLN A 2 -18.03 -38.45 -21.25
C GLN A 2 -18.03 -37.56 -20.01
N ALA A 3 -16.86 -37.06 -19.63
CA ALA A 3 -16.74 -36.03 -18.60
C ALA A 3 -17.53 -34.80 -19.07
N CYS A 4 -18.69 -34.59 -18.46
CA CYS A 4 -19.51 -33.40 -18.69
C CYS A 4 -18.67 -32.21 -18.24
N LYS A 5 -18.02 -31.52 -19.19
CA LYS A 5 -17.24 -30.31 -18.90
C LYS A 5 -18.19 -29.33 -18.25
N ARG A 6 -17.90 -28.92 -17.00
CA ARG A 6 -18.67 -27.87 -16.34
C ARG A 6 -18.72 -26.66 -17.27
N PRO A 7 -19.90 -26.06 -17.52
CA PRO A 7 -19.98 -24.85 -18.32
C PRO A 7 -19.06 -23.80 -17.70
N LYS A 8 -18.32 -23.07 -18.54
CA LYS A 8 -17.45 -21.97 -18.08
C LYS A 8 -18.29 -20.96 -17.29
N PRO A 9 -17.78 -20.36 -16.20
CA PRO A 9 -18.47 -19.26 -15.52
C PRO A 9 -18.85 -18.12 -16.49
N LEU A 10 -19.96 -17.42 -16.24
CA LEU A 10 -20.47 -16.38 -17.14
C LEU A 10 -19.43 -15.27 -17.39
N TYR A 11 -18.69 -14.86 -16.36
CA TYR A 11 -17.65 -13.84 -16.44
C TYR A 11 -16.39 -14.27 -17.23
N GLU A 12 -16.33 -15.52 -17.72
CA GLU A 12 -15.32 -16.02 -18.67
C GLU A 12 -15.86 -16.10 -20.11
N GLN A 13 -17.11 -15.69 -20.35
CA GLN A 13 -17.80 -15.79 -21.64
C GLN A 13 -18.03 -14.40 -22.26
N SER A 14 -16.99 -13.55 -22.28
CA SER A 14 -17.06 -12.18 -22.80
C SER A 14 -17.46 -12.08 -24.28
N GLU A 15 -17.33 -13.17 -25.03
CA GLU A 15 -17.72 -13.27 -26.44
C GLU A 15 -19.24 -13.31 -26.66
N ARG A 16 -20.06 -13.54 -25.61
CA ARG A 16 -21.53 -13.71 -25.74
C ARG A 16 -22.30 -12.40 -25.86
N ILE A 17 -21.63 -11.26 -25.84
CA ILE A 17 -22.29 -9.96 -25.83
C ILE A 17 -21.65 -9.02 -26.84
N ASP A 18 -22.49 -8.43 -27.68
CA ASP A 18 -22.12 -7.28 -28.47
C ASP A 18 -22.18 -6.01 -27.61
N TRP A 19 -21.06 -5.66 -26.99
CA TRP A 19 -20.92 -4.46 -26.14
C TRP A 19 -21.00 -3.15 -26.92
N ARG A 20 -20.99 -3.21 -28.26
CA ARG A 20 -21.02 -2.03 -29.15
C ARG A 20 -22.43 -1.46 -29.27
N SER A 21 -23.44 -2.30 -29.09
CA SER A 21 -24.83 -1.87 -29.07
C SER A 21 -25.16 -1.13 -27.77
N PRO A 22 -25.60 0.15 -27.81
CA PRO A 22 -25.90 0.93 -26.61
C PRO A 22 -26.91 0.21 -25.71
N GLY A 23 -26.57 0.04 -24.43
CA GLY A 23 -27.45 -0.58 -23.44
C GLY A 23 -27.53 -2.12 -23.46
N SER A 24 -26.94 -2.80 -24.44
CA SER A 24 -26.93 -4.29 -24.51
C SER A 24 -26.24 -4.96 -23.32
N HIS A 25 -25.37 -4.21 -22.66
CA HIS A 25 -24.53 -4.64 -21.56
C HIS A 25 -25.12 -4.31 -20.18
N VAL A 26 -26.27 -3.64 -20.14
CA VAL A 26 -26.99 -3.26 -18.91
C VAL A 26 -28.21 -4.15 -18.74
N VAL A 27 -28.32 -4.83 -17.60
CA VAL A 27 -29.44 -5.71 -17.25
C VAL A 27 -30.56 -4.94 -16.55
N ALA A 28 -30.21 -3.97 -15.71
CA ALA A 28 -31.17 -3.16 -14.98
C ALA A 28 -30.62 -1.77 -14.66
N LYS A 29 -31.52 -0.80 -14.49
CA LYS A 29 -31.19 0.53 -13.97
C LYS A 29 -32.05 0.86 -12.76
N LYS A 30 -31.48 1.48 -11.74
CA LYS A 30 -32.18 1.91 -10.53
C LYS A 30 -31.48 3.12 -9.90
N TYR A 31 -32.19 4.24 -9.75
CA TYR A 31 -31.68 5.47 -9.09
C TYR A 31 -30.25 5.84 -9.53
N ASP A 32 -30.06 5.98 -10.86
CA ASP A 32 -28.78 6.28 -11.55
C ASP A 32 -27.67 5.21 -11.53
N VAL A 33 -27.94 4.07 -10.89
CA VAL A 33 -27.07 2.90 -10.89
C VAL A 33 -27.44 1.95 -12.02
N GLU A 34 -26.44 1.55 -12.80
CA GLU A 34 -26.57 0.55 -13.87
C GLU A 34 -26.00 -0.78 -13.38
N TYR A 35 -26.76 -1.85 -13.57
CA TYR A 35 -26.34 -3.21 -13.27
C TYR A 35 -25.96 -3.89 -14.58
N TYR A 36 -24.73 -4.34 -14.67
CA TYR A 36 -24.14 -4.85 -15.91
C TYR A 36 -24.31 -6.35 -16.05
N ARG A 37 -24.24 -6.86 -17.27
CA ARG A 37 -24.25 -8.30 -17.55
C ARG A 37 -23.05 -8.99 -16.87
N ALA A 38 -23.25 -10.20 -16.35
CA ALA A 38 -22.25 -10.91 -15.54
C ALA A 38 -20.95 -11.17 -16.31
N GLU A 39 -21.07 -11.31 -17.62
CA GLU A 39 -19.98 -11.44 -18.58
C GLU A 39 -19.01 -10.23 -18.55
N LEU A 40 -19.42 -9.07 -18.00
CA LEU A 40 -18.56 -7.90 -17.76
C LEU A 40 -17.88 -7.88 -16.40
N PHE A 41 -18.23 -8.75 -15.46
CA PHE A 41 -17.74 -8.61 -14.08
C PHE A 41 -16.22 -8.67 -13.99
N SER A 42 -15.55 -9.43 -14.86
CA SER A 42 -14.09 -9.49 -14.96
C SER A 42 -13.43 -8.13 -15.28
N GLN A 43 -14.18 -7.15 -15.81
CA GLN A 43 -13.72 -5.78 -16.06
C GLN A 43 -13.84 -4.87 -14.84
N ALA A 44 -14.62 -5.26 -13.82
CA ALA A 44 -14.72 -4.51 -12.58
C ALA A 44 -13.40 -4.61 -11.82
N VAL A 45 -12.92 -3.49 -11.28
CA VAL A 45 -11.69 -3.50 -10.46
C VAL A 45 -11.84 -4.37 -9.22
N THR A 46 -13.06 -4.64 -8.78
CA THR A 46 -13.39 -5.46 -7.62
C THR A 46 -13.46 -6.96 -7.88
N PHE A 47 -13.25 -7.41 -9.11
CA PHE A 47 -13.40 -8.81 -9.49
C PHE A 47 -12.04 -9.51 -9.61
N GLY A 48 -11.96 -10.76 -9.14
CA GLY A 48 -10.77 -11.59 -9.18
C GLY A 48 -9.65 -11.19 -8.21
N LYS A 49 -9.89 -10.23 -7.32
CA LYS A 49 -8.91 -9.67 -6.37
C LYS A 49 -9.51 -9.65 -4.96
N TYR A 50 -8.69 -9.86 -3.93
CA TYR A 50 -9.17 -9.77 -2.54
C TYR A 50 -9.51 -8.32 -2.19
N ILE A 51 -10.81 -8.06 -2.00
CA ILE A 51 -11.32 -6.71 -1.76
C ILE A 51 -11.37 -6.43 -0.26
N PRO A 52 -10.71 -5.37 0.26
CA PRO A 52 -10.84 -4.99 1.66
C PRO A 52 -12.24 -4.45 1.91
N VAL A 53 -13.05 -5.22 2.64
CA VAL A 53 -14.43 -4.88 2.96
C VAL A 53 -14.67 -4.93 4.46
N PHE A 54 -15.71 -4.22 4.90
CA PHE A 54 -16.27 -4.39 6.24
C PHE A 54 -17.24 -5.58 6.25
N ILE A 55 -17.31 -6.29 7.37
CA ILE A 55 -18.23 -7.41 7.59
C ILE A 55 -19.68 -6.94 7.42
N ASN A 56 -20.00 -5.75 7.92
CA ASN A 56 -21.32 -5.16 7.78
C ASN A 56 -21.72 -4.94 6.29
N ASP A 57 -20.75 -4.61 5.43
CA ASP A 57 -21.02 -4.39 4.00
C ASP A 57 -21.30 -5.72 3.27
N MET A 58 -20.64 -6.82 3.66
CA MET A 58 -20.88 -8.16 3.10
C MET A 58 -22.29 -8.69 3.39
N LYS A 59 -22.91 -8.25 4.48
CA LYS A 59 -24.25 -8.67 4.88
C LYS A 59 -25.35 -7.84 4.22
N SER A 60 -25.00 -6.72 3.58
CA SER A 60 -25.97 -5.95 2.79
C SER A 60 -26.36 -6.76 1.55
N GLN A 61 -27.56 -7.34 1.56
CA GLN A 61 -27.96 -8.27 0.51
C GLN A 61 -28.51 -7.55 -0.71
N PHE A 62 -27.75 -7.64 -1.80
CA PHE A 62 -28.27 -7.38 -3.13
C PHE A 62 -29.13 -8.56 -3.60
N ASN A 63 -30.33 -8.27 -4.10
CA ASN A 63 -31.24 -9.31 -4.60
C ASN A 63 -30.90 -9.67 -6.05
N PHE A 64 -30.01 -10.65 -6.23
CA PHE A 64 -29.64 -11.14 -7.57
C PHE A 64 -30.84 -11.65 -8.36
N LYS A 65 -31.82 -12.29 -7.72
CA LYS A 65 -33.02 -12.82 -8.39
C LYS A 65 -33.84 -11.70 -9.06
N ARG A 66 -33.88 -10.51 -8.46
CA ARG A 66 -34.59 -9.34 -9.02
C ARG A 66 -33.91 -8.79 -10.27
N HIS A 67 -32.57 -8.84 -10.33
CA HIS A 67 -31.79 -8.16 -11.36
C HIS A 67 -31.20 -9.12 -12.40
N TYR A 68 -31.05 -10.40 -12.10
CA TYR A 68 -30.39 -11.43 -12.92
C TYR A 68 -31.27 -12.68 -12.97
N ILE A 69 -32.56 -12.52 -13.35
CA ILE A 69 -33.64 -13.52 -13.21
C ILE A 69 -33.24 -14.95 -13.60
N ASP A 70 -32.64 -15.14 -14.77
CA ASP A 70 -32.31 -16.49 -15.29
C ASP A 70 -30.87 -16.92 -14.96
N LEU A 71 -30.06 -16.01 -14.43
CA LEU A 71 -28.63 -16.20 -14.23
C LEU A 71 -28.21 -16.19 -12.77
N TRP A 72 -29.09 -15.80 -11.83
CA TRP A 72 -28.75 -15.64 -10.41
C TRP A 72 -28.16 -16.92 -9.78
N GLY A 73 -28.63 -18.10 -10.20
CA GLY A 73 -28.11 -19.38 -9.72
C GLY A 73 -26.66 -19.68 -10.15
N GLN A 74 -26.14 -18.95 -11.15
CA GLN A 74 -24.75 -19.01 -11.61
C GLN A 74 -23.88 -17.92 -10.98
N LEU A 75 -24.45 -17.07 -10.11
CA LEU A 75 -23.79 -15.95 -9.42
C LEU A 75 -23.77 -16.18 -7.91
N ASP A 76 -23.66 -17.44 -7.49
CA ASP A 76 -23.63 -17.86 -6.09
C ASP A 76 -22.24 -17.77 -5.46
N ASP A 77 -21.23 -17.42 -6.26
CA ASP A 77 -19.83 -17.28 -5.92
C ASP A 77 -19.39 -15.81 -5.70
N LEU A 78 -20.36 -14.89 -5.63
CA LEU A 78 -20.09 -13.47 -5.44
C LEU A 78 -21.18 -12.75 -4.65
N ILE A 79 -20.85 -11.55 -4.18
CA ILE A 79 -21.80 -10.57 -3.67
C ILE A 79 -21.74 -9.29 -4.51
N MET A 80 -22.70 -8.40 -4.29
CA MET A 80 -22.71 -7.09 -4.93
C MET A 80 -22.87 -5.99 -3.88
N ILE A 81 -21.88 -5.10 -3.82
CA ILE A 81 -21.92 -3.89 -2.99
C ILE A 81 -22.17 -2.72 -3.92
N ASN A 82 -23.29 -2.01 -3.74
CA ASN A 82 -23.80 -1.02 -4.69
C ASN A 82 -24.12 -1.68 -6.06
N ASN A 83 -23.19 -1.63 -7.02
CA ASN A 83 -23.22 -2.42 -8.27
C ASN A 83 -21.85 -3.06 -8.59
N TRP A 84 -20.94 -3.11 -7.62
CA TRP A 84 -19.62 -3.72 -7.77
C TRP A 84 -19.70 -5.23 -7.50
N PRO A 85 -19.34 -6.10 -8.47
CA PRO A 85 -19.27 -7.53 -8.24
C PRO A 85 -17.99 -7.87 -7.45
N ILE A 86 -18.13 -8.67 -6.39
CA ILE A 86 -17.03 -9.07 -5.50
C ILE A 86 -17.10 -10.59 -5.30
N ASN A 87 -16.12 -11.32 -5.86
CA ASN A 87 -16.00 -12.77 -5.69
C ASN A 87 -14.91 -13.18 -4.69
N LYS A 88 -13.98 -12.27 -4.36
CA LYS A 88 -12.92 -12.47 -3.37
C LYS A 88 -12.93 -11.35 -2.33
N PHE A 89 -12.88 -11.67 -1.05
CA PHE A 89 -12.96 -10.70 0.04
C PHE A 89 -11.75 -10.78 0.98
N ALA A 90 -11.45 -9.65 1.64
CA ALA A 90 -10.50 -9.56 2.74
C ALA A 90 -11.12 -8.77 3.90
N ILE A 91 -11.39 -9.44 5.02
CA ILE A 91 -11.90 -8.82 6.24
C ILE A 91 -10.81 -8.81 7.32
N VAL A 92 -10.84 -7.82 8.20
CA VAL A 92 -9.97 -7.78 9.38
C VAL A 92 -10.83 -7.48 10.57
N GLY A 93 -10.63 -8.25 11.64
CA GLY A 93 -11.33 -8.07 12.90
C GLY A 93 -10.65 -8.82 14.02
N LYS A 94 -11.15 -8.60 15.23
CA LYS A 94 -10.67 -9.30 16.42
C LYS A 94 -11.33 -10.66 16.53
N VAL A 95 -10.56 -11.65 16.99
CA VAL A 95 -11.12 -12.93 17.42
C VAL A 95 -11.94 -12.71 18.69
N THR A 96 -13.24 -12.96 18.64
CA THR A 96 -14.16 -12.82 19.78
C THR A 96 -14.67 -14.16 20.31
N GLY A 97 -14.31 -15.27 19.67
CA GLY A 97 -14.61 -16.60 20.14
C GLY A 97 -14.03 -17.68 19.22
N GLU A 98 -13.78 -18.85 19.80
CA GLU A 98 -13.28 -20.02 19.09
C GLU A 98 -14.02 -21.27 19.56
N SER A 99 -14.24 -22.22 18.65
CA SER A 99 -14.72 -23.56 19.01
C SER A 99 -14.17 -24.58 18.03
N HIS A 100 -13.69 -25.70 18.56
CA HIS A 100 -13.22 -26.82 17.74
C HIS A 100 -14.36 -27.79 17.51
N PHE A 101 -14.35 -28.45 16.36
CA PHE A 101 -15.25 -29.56 16.10
C PHE A 101 -14.46 -30.67 15.41
N ASP A 102 -14.81 -31.89 15.79
CA ASP A 102 -14.30 -33.10 15.18
C ASP A 102 -15.50 -33.92 14.71
N LYS A 103 -15.64 -34.07 13.39
CA LYS A 103 -16.65 -34.90 12.75
C LYS A 103 -15.92 -35.95 11.93
N ARG A 104 -16.55 -37.13 11.77
CA ARG A 104 -15.97 -38.30 11.07
C ARG A 104 -15.25 -37.99 9.75
N ASP A 105 -15.73 -36.99 8.99
CA ASP A 105 -15.19 -36.66 7.66
C ASP A 105 -14.47 -35.30 7.62
N TYR A 106 -14.51 -34.51 8.70
CA TYR A 106 -13.93 -33.16 8.72
C TYR A 106 -13.73 -32.66 10.16
N SER A 107 -12.48 -32.42 10.54
CA SER A 107 -12.09 -31.68 11.74
C SER A 107 -11.73 -30.23 11.38
N GLY A 108 -12.07 -29.29 12.26
CA GLY A 108 -11.77 -27.90 12.02
C GLY A 108 -12.10 -27.00 13.20
N ALA A 109 -11.85 -25.72 13.00
CA ALA A 109 -12.14 -24.68 13.97
C ALA A 109 -13.14 -23.69 13.42
N ARG A 110 -14.05 -23.23 14.30
CA ARG A 110 -14.87 -22.04 14.09
C ARG A 110 -14.28 -20.89 14.85
N ILE A 111 -14.06 -19.79 14.13
CA ILE A 111 -13.54 -18.54 14.68
C ILE A 111 -14.59 -17.47 14.47
N ARG A 112 -14.97 -16.78 15.53
CA ARG A 112 -15.81 -15.59 15.47
C ARG A 112 -14.92 -14.36 15.39
N ILE A 113 -15.20 -13.51 14.40
CA ILE A 113 -14.43 -12.31 14.08
C ILE A 113 -15.37 -11.10 14.13
N ASP A 114 -14.94 -10.06 14.81
CA ASP A 114 -15.66 -8.78 14.92
C ASP A 114 -14.79 -7.63 14.40
N ASP A 115 -15.28 -6.87 13.41
CA ASP A 115 -14.61 -5.68 12.89
C ASP A 115 -15.22 -4.35 13.41
N SER A 116 -16.23 -4.44 14.28
CA SER A 116 -17.02 -3.34 14.86
C SER A 116 -17.55 -2.31 13.86
N SER A 117 -17.73 -2.69 12.59
CA SER A 117 -18.20 -1.81 11.52
C SER A 117 -19.70 -1.47 11.54
N GLY A 118 -20.45 -1.98 12.51
CA GLY A 118 -21.89 -1.75 12.64
C GLY A 118 -22.63 -2.82 13.43
N LYS A 119 -23.96 -2.81 13.34
CA LYS A 119 -24.87 -3.72 14.06
C LYS A 119 -24.58 -5.21 13.78
N ASP A 120 -24.15 -5.52 12.57
CA ASP A 120 -23.90 -6.89 12.11
C ASP A 120 -22.41 -7.14 11.78
N SER A 121 -21.51 -6.50 12.50
CA SER A 121 -20.03 -6.54 12.34
C SER A 121 -19.36 -7.88 12.68
N ASN A 122 -20.12 -8.88 13.13
CA ASN A 122 -19.59 -10.19 13.51
C ASN A 122 -19.78 -11.23 12.40
N VAL A 123 -18.76 -12.03 12.11
CA VAL A 123 -18.84 -13.19 11.21
C VAL A 123 -18.19 -14.41 11.84
N GLU A 124 -18.76 -15.58 11.58
CA GLU A 124 -18.18 -16.86 11.95
C GLU A 124 -17.54 -17.49 10.71
N VAL A 125 -16.27 -17.84 10.81
CA VAL A 125 -15.51 -18.45 9.73
C VAL A 125 -15.06 -19.85 10.12
N LEU A 126 -15.04 -20.74 9.13
CA LEU A 126 -14.59 -22.13 9.27
C LEU A 126 -13.21 -22.25 8.66
N ILE A 127 -12.27 -22.81 9.41
CA ILE A 127 -10.92 -23.12 8.92
C ILE A 127 -10.58 -24.57 9.25
N SER A 128 -9.64 -25.16 8.50
CA SER A 128 -9.15 -26.51 8.82
C SER A 128 -8.37 -26.50 10.14
N LEU A 129 -8.23 -27.67 10.77
CA LEU A 129 -7.43 -27.78 11.98
C LEU A 129 -5.95 -27.45 11.71
N GLU A 130 -5.43 -27.88 10.56
CA GLU A 130 -4.07 -27.56 10.10
C GLU A 130 -3.84 -26.04 9.98
N GLN A 131 -4.78 -25.31 9.34
CA GLN A 131 -4.71 -23.85 9.27
C GLN A 131 -4.76 -23.23 10.67
N TYR A 132 -5.65 -23.73 11.54
CA TYR A 132 -5.78 -23.23 12.90
C TYR A 132 -4.47 -23.37 13.68
N GLU A 133 -3.88 -24.57 13.69
CA GLU A 133 -2.64 -24.86 14.42
C GLU A 133 -1.45 -24.06 13.88
N ALA A 134 -1.38 -23.82 12.57
CA ALA A 134 -0.34 -23.00 11.96
C ALA A 134 -0.42 -21.52 12.39
N ILE A 135 -1.63 -21.00 12.65
CA ILE A 135 -1.89 -19.59 12.95
C ILE A 135 -1.91 -19.33 14.46
N PHE A 136 -2.38 -20.32 15.23
CA PHE A 136 -2.58 -20.27 16.66
C PHE A 136 -1.89 -21.45 17.34
N PRO A 137 -0.54 -21.42 17.44
CA PRO A 137 0.23 -22.52 18.04
C PRO A 137 -0.07 -22.72 19.53
N GLU A 138 -0.58 -21.68 20.20
CA GLU A 138 -1.04 -21.74 21.59
C GLU A 138 -2.57 -21.71 21.65
N PRO A 139 -3.23 -22.83 22.02
CA PRO A 139 -4.69 -22.88 22.13
C PRO A 139 -5.21 -22.04 23.32
N GLY A 140 -6.39 -21.43 23.18
CA GLY A 140 -7.08 -20.74 24.27
C GLY A 140 -6.59 -19.32 24.59
N VAL A 141 -5.58 -18.81 23.89
CA VAL A 141 -5.03 -17.45 24.09
C VAL A 141 -5.22 -16.53 22.88
N ASN A 142 -6.21 -16.79 22.05
CA ASN A 142 -6.39 -16.06 20.78
C ASN A 142 -7.40 -14.92 20.85
N TYR A 143 -8.20 -14.87 21.91
CA TYR A 143 -9.19 -13.81 22.10
C TYR A 143 -8.54 -12.42 22.04
N GLY A 144 -9.12 -11.53 21.24
CA GLY A 144 -8.66 -10.16 21.06
C GLY A 144 -7.50 -9.98 20.08
N LYS A 145 -6.88 -11.07 19.57
CA LYS A 145 -5.90 -10.98 18.47
C LYS A 145 -6.57 -10.47 17.21
N LEU A 146 -5.85 -9.66 16.44
CA LEU A 146 -6.33 -9.11 15.18
C LEU A 146 -5.94 -10.02 14.03
N VAL A 147 -6.90 -10.44 13.23
CA VAL A 147 -6.68 -11.36 12.10
C VAL A 147 -7.18 -10.76 10.79
N GLU A 148 -6.51 -11.09 9.69
CA GLU A 148 -7.01 -10.87 8.34
C GLU A 148 -7.49 -12.20 7.78
N VAL A 149 -8.73 -12.24 7.29
CA VAL A 149 -9.31 -13.40 6.62
C VAL A 149 -9.54 -13.06 5.16
N ARG A 150 -8.97 -13.89 4.29
CA ARG A 150 -9.14 -13.85 2.85
C ARG A 150 -9.94 -15.05 2.39
N GLY A 151 -10.86 -14.82 1.47
CA GLY A 151 -11.72 -15.89 1.02
C GLY A 151 -12.50 -15.57 -0.23
N VAL A 152 -13.32 -16.56 -0.60
CA VAL A 152 -14.24 -16.54 -1.73
C VAL A 152 -15.66 -16.75 -1.23
N PHE A 153 -16.65 -16.48 -2.07
CA PHE A 153 -18.02 -16.88 -1.78
C PHE A 153 -18.35 -18.22 -2.44
N LYS A 154 -19.17 -19.02 -1.76
CA LYS A 154 -19.78 -20.24 -2.31
C LYS A 154 -21.20 -20.35 -1.76
N ASN A 155 -22.20 -20.49 -2.62
CA ASN A 155 -23.61 -20.40 -2.22
C ASN A 155 -23.91 -19.13 -1.39
N TRP A 156 -23.34 -17.98 -1.79
CA TRP A 156 -23.38 -16.68 -1.10
C TRP A 156 -22.82 -16.67 0.34
N LYS A 157 -22.11 -17.72 0.74
CA LYS A 157 -21.46 -17.81 2.05
C LYS A 157 -19.96 -17.61 1.92
N PRO A 158 -19.31 -16.89 2.85
CA PRO A 158 -17.87 -16.75 2.88
C PRO A 158 -17.22 -18.12 3.15
N VAL A 159 -16.21 -18.45 2.35
CA VAL A 159 -15.34 -19.61 2.51
C VAL A 159 -13.91 -19.09 2.64
N VAL A 160 -13.23 -19.47 3.70
CA VAL A 160 -11.86 -19.05 3.96
C VAL A 160 -10.91 -19.77 3.02
N GLU A 161 -10.06 -19.00 2.34
CA GLU A 161 -8.91 -19.53 1.60
C GLU A 161 -7.63 -19.37 2.43
N ASP A 162 -7.52 -18.26 3.14
CA ASP A 162 -6.34 -17.88 3.92
C ASP A 162 -6.73 -17.03 5.13
N ILE A 163 -5.98 -17.16 6.22
CA ILE A 163 -6.15 -16.39 7.45
C ILE A 163 -4.78 -16.18 8.09
N VAL A 164 -4.52 -14.96 8.54
CA VAL A 164 -3.24 -14.58 9.16
C VAL A 164 -3.47 -13.73 10.41
N VAL A 165 -2.61 -13.90 11.41
CA VAL A 165 -2.56 -13.00 12.56
C VAL A 165 -1.83 -11.72 12.15
N VAL A 166 -2.55 -10.61 12.13
CA VAL A 166 -1.99 -9.30 11.75
C VAL A 166 -1.41 -8.57 12.94
N SER A 167 -2.03 -8.74 14.11
CA SER A 167 -1.45 -8.30 15.38
C SER A 167 -1.63 -9.40 16.44
N PRO A 168 -0.53 -10.01 16.91
CA PRO A 168 -0.58 -11.05 17.95
C PRO A 168 -0.86 -10.45 19.33
N THR A 169 -0.68 -9.13 19.50
CA THR A 169 -1.00 -8.41 20.73
C THR A 169 -2.52 -8.25 20.83
N PRO A 170 -3.17 -8.81 21.86
CA PRO A 170 -4.61 -8.61 22.06
C PRO A 170 -4.94 -7.13 22.20
N ASN A 171 -6.05 -6.69 21.59
CA ASN A 171 -6.56 -5.33 21.70
C ASN A 171 -5.60 -4.23 21.21
N ASP A 172 -4.73 -4.53 20.23
CA ASP A 172 -3.93 -3.52 19.53
C ASP A 172 -4.81 -2.59 18.68
N SER A 173 -5.30 -1.54 19.34
CA SER A 173 -6.14 -0.51 18.73
C SER A 173 -5.45 0.22 17.58
N THR A 174 -4.12 0.28 17.55
CA THR A 174 -3.44 1.02 16.48
C THR A 174 -3.46 0.25 15.17
N SER A 175 -3.22 -1.06 15.22
CA SER A 175 -3.39 -1.94 14.06
C SER A 175 -4.86 -2.00 13.62
N GLU A 176 -5.80 -2.03 14.55
CA GLU A 176 -7.23 -1.99 14.23
C GLU A 176 -7.61 -0.69 13.48
N ILE A 177 -7.17 0.47 13.97
CA ILE A 177 -7.42 1.78 13.33
C ILE A 177 -6.78 1.85 11.94
N LEU A 178 -5.57 1.29 11.74
CA LEU A 178 -4.94 1.15 10.42
C LEU A 178 -5.87 0.41 9.45
N HIS A 179 -6.36 -0.76 9.86
CA HIS A 179 -7.19 -1.60 9.01
C HIS A 179 -8.59 -1.05 8.76
N TRP A 180 -9.13 -0.27 9.70
CA TRP A 180 -10.32 0.52 9.47
C TRP A 180 -10.09 1.62 8.45
N ASN A 181 -9.00 2.39 8.56
CA ASN A 181 -8.70 3.44 7.59
C ASN A 181 -8.57 2.84 6.19
N ILE A 182 -7.93 1.68 6.05
CA ILE A 182 -7.87 0.95 4.78
C ILE A 182 -9.24 0.77 4.14
N ARG A 183 -10.17 0.23 4.91
CA ARG A 183 -11.52 -0.11 4.44
C ARG A 183 -12.37 1.13 4.23
N VAL A 184 -12.26 2.15 5.09
CA VAL A 184 -12.94 3.43 4.91
C VAL A 184 -12.51 4.10 3.62
N GLN A 185 -11.20 4.16 3.34
CA GLN A 185 -10.71 4.78 2.12
C GLN A 185 -11.12 4.00 0.89
N PHE A 186 -11.00 2.66 0.91
CA PHE A 186 -11.44 1.82 -0.20
C PHE A 186 -12.95 1.98 -0.45
N ARG A 187 -13.76 1.97 0.61
CA ARG A 187 -15.20 2.20 0.52
C ARG A 187 -15.51 3.57 -0.09
N LYS A 188 -14.85 4.64 0.36
CA LYS A 188 -15.08 6.00 -0.15
C LYS A 188 -14.66 6.19 -1.60
N THR A 189 -13.52 5.63 -1.99
CA THR A 189 -12.90 5.86 -3.30
C THR A 189 -13.44 4.93 -4.38
N VAL A 190 -13.77 3.69 -4.03
CA VAL A 190 -14.21 2.66 -4.98
C VAL A 190 -15.70 2.36 -4.80
N LEU A 191 -16.12 1.84 -3.63
CA LEU A 191 -17.45 1.23 -3.47
C LEU A 191 -18.60 2.25 -3.36
N ALA A 192 -18.33 3.46 -2.89
CA ALA A 192 -19.34 4.50 -2.65
C ALA A 192 -19.93 5.04 -3.95
N LYS A 193 -19.12 5.17 -5.01
CA LYS A 193 -19.59 5.54 -6.34
C LYS A 193 -19.97 4.27 -7.09
N ALA A 194 -21.11 4.29 -7.77
CA ALA A 194 -21.50 3.17 -8.62
C ALA A 194 -20.46 3.00 -9.73
N TRP A 195 -20.09 1.75 -10.00
CA TRP A 195 -19.31 1.38 -11.16
C TRP A 195 -19.98 1.90 -12.43
N LYS A 196 -19.19 2.55 -13.28
CA LYS A 196 -19.56 2.89 -14.65
C LYS A 196 -18.64 2.14 -15.60
N PHE A 197 -19.23 1.32 -16.45
CA PHE A 197 -18.51 0.64 -17.52
C PHE A 197 -18.31 1.61 -18.69
N ASP A 198 -17.07 1.74 -19.15
CA ASP A 198 -16.72 2.57 -20.31
C ASP A 198 -16.44 1.66 -21.50
N ALA A 199 -17.40 1.62 -22.43
CA ALA A 199 -17.31 0.80 -23.64
C ALA A 199 -16.24 1.30 -24.63
N THR A 200 -15.82 2.57 -24.54
CA THR A 200 -14.79 3.14 -25.45
C THR A 200 -13.38 2.74 -25.03
N ALA A 201 -13.12 2.63 -23.72
CA ALA A 201 -11.85 2.13 -23.19
C ALA A 201 -11.60 0.64 -23.51
N ALA A 202 -12.63 -0.12 -23.88
CA ALA A 202 -12.54 -1.52 -24.28
C ALA A 202 -12.25 -1.72 -25.80
N GLN A 203 -12.12 -0.64 -26.59
CA GLN A 203 -11.91 -0.69 -28.06
C GLN A 203 -10.44 -0.60 -28.52
N GLY A 204 -9.47 -0.40 -27.62
CA GLY A 204 -8.05 -0.39 -27.97
C GLY A 204 -7.44 -1.79 -27.94
N ASP A 205 -6.86 -2.25 -29.05
CA ASP A 205 -6.10 -3.51 -29.21
C ASP A 205 -4.80 -3.60 -28.38
N ASP A 206 -4.62 -2.72 -27.41
CA ASP A 206 -3.66 -2.88 -26.32
C ASP A 206 -4.42 -2.53 -25.05
N VAL A 207 -4.95 -3.53 -24.35
CA VAL A 207 -5.52 -3.34 -23.01
C VAL A 207 -4.35 -3.39 -22.03
N PRO A 208 -3.90 -2.27 -21.44
CA PRO A 208 -3.07 -2.35 -20.25
C PRO A 208 -3.96 -2.98 -19.19
N LYS A 209 -3.58 -4.15 -18.69
CA LYS A 209 -4.20 -4.75 -17.50
C LYS A 209 -4.25 -3.65 -16.44
N ARG A 210 -5.43 -3.08 -16.18
CA ARG A 210 -5.63 -2.06 -15.13
C ARG A 210 -5.12 -2.65 -13.81
N GLU A 211 -3.94 -2.21 -13.41
CA GLU A 211 -3.32 -2.65 -12.18
C GLU A 211 -4.23 -2.28 -11.00
N SER A 212 -4.37 -3.27 -10.14
CA SER A 212 -5.08 -3.26 -8.87
C SER A 212 -4.85 -2.01 -8.02
N VAL A 213 -5.93 -1.25 -7.76
CA VAL A 213 -6.04 -0.21 -6.71
C VAL A 213 -5.77 -0.77 -5.29
N PHE A 214 -5.61 -2.08 -5.14
CA PHE A 214 -5.56 -2.81 -3.86
C PHE A 214 -4.30 -2.60 -3.01
N TYR A 215 -3.20 -2.08 -3.57
CA TYR A 215 -1.92 -1.99 -2.84
C TYR A 215 -1.63 -0.65 -2.17
N ASN A 216 -2.43 0.40 -2.42
CA ASN A 216 -2.09 1.76 -1.98
C ASN A 216 -2.62 2.13 -0.58
N VAL A 217 -3.52 1.33 -0.01
CA VAL A 217 -4.19 1.73 1.24
C VAL A 217 -3.49 1.16 2.49
N ALA A 218 -2.85 -0.01 2.40
CA ALA A 218 -2.19 -0.64 3.55
C ALA A 218 -0.89 0.03 4.01
N LYS A 219 -0.30 0.93 3.21
CA LYS A 219 0.98 1.59 3.54
C LYS A 219 0.83 2.89 4.35
N ASN A 220 -0.38 3.40 4.53
CA ASN A 220 -0.59 4.76 5.07
C ASN A 220 -0.89 4.85 6.57
N VAL A 221 -0.86 3.76 7.36
CA VAL A 221 -1.09 3.86 8.82
C VAL A 221 -0.18 2.90 9.60
N ALA A 222 1.12 3.15 9.65
CA ALA A 222 1.95 2.50 10.68
C ALA A 222 1.66 3.14 12.07
N PRO A 223 1.51 2.34 13.15
CA PRO A 223 1.42 2.82 14.52
C PRO A 223 2.64 3.65 14.96
N GLN A 224 2.42 4.88 15.43
CA GLN A 224 3.40 5.55 16.30
C GLN A 224 3.34 4.86 17.67
N LYS A 225 4.36 4.05 18.00
CA LYS A 225 4.47 3.44 19.32
C LYS A 225 4.58 4.51 20.42
N SER A 226 3.77 4.30 21.44
CA SER A 226 3.65 5.03 22.70
C SER A 226 4.96 5.05 23.49
N MET A 227 5.17 6.17 24.19
CA MET A 227 6.18 6.36 25.23
C MET A 227 5.82 5.52 26.45
N GLU A 228 6.80 4.82 27.02
CA GLU A 228 6.81 4.43 28.43
C GLU A 228 8.26 4.46 28.99
N PRO A 229 8.44 4.51 30.32
CA PRO A 229 9.10 5.63 31.00
C PRO A 229 10.61 5.42 31.25
N ILE A 230 11.33 6.54 31.35
CA ILE A 230 12.75 6.59 31.69
C ILE A 230 12.90 6.30 33.19
N THR A 231 13.44 5.14 33.53
CA THR A 231 14.06 4.87 34.83
C THR A 231 15.48 5.41 34.83
N GLU A 232 15.75 6.41 35.66
CA GLU A 232 17.10 6.85 36.02
C GLU A 232 17.74 5.85 36.98
N THR A 233 19.04 5.56 36.79
CA THR A 233 20.06 5.41 37.85
C THR A 233 21.47 5.27 37.22
N PRO A 234 22.58 5.50 37.97
CA PRO A 234 23.65 6.41 37.52
C PRO A 234 25.03 5.76 37.28
N ARG A 235 25.88 6.53 36.58
CA ARG A 235 27.35 6.64 36.62
C ARG A 235 28.22 5.36 36.63
N ARG A 236 29.19 5.32 35.71
CA ARG A 236 30.63 5.26 36.06
C ARG A 236 31.54 5.69 34.89
N ASP A 237 32.35 6.70 35.17
CA ASP A 237 33.57 7.05 34.44
C ASP A 237 34.59 5.90 34.52
N VAL A 238 35.32 5.62 33.43
CA VAL A 238 36.79 5.46 33.40
C VAL A 238 37.25 5.72 31.95
N GLY A 239 38.17 6.67 31.76
CA GLY A 239 38.82 6.92 30.47
C GLY A 239 40.08 6.09 30.27
N SER A 240 40.59 6.03 29.03
CA SER A 240 42.03 6.04 28.73
C SER A 240 42.26 6.17 27.22
N VAL A 241 43.32 6.92 26.92
CA VAL A 241 43.89 7.32 25.63
C VAL A 241 44.79 6.20 25.07
N THR A 242 44.90 6.07 23.74
CA THR A 242 46.18 6.10 22.99
C THR A 242 45.99 5.96 21.47
N ASN A 243 46.73 6.80 20.74
CA ASN A 243 46.96 6.78 19.30
C ASN A 243 47.80 5.57 18.88
N PHE A 244 47.79 5.18 17.60
CA PHE A 244 48.98 5.09 16.74
C PHE A 244 48.60 4.73 15.27
N THR A 245 48.97 5.65 14.37
CA THR A 245 49.57 5.48 13.03
C THR A 245 49.36 4.20 12.21
N GLY A 246 49.12 4.39 10.90
CA GLY A 246 50.01 3.80 9.89
C GLY A 246 49.37 3.09 8.69
N THR A 247 49.59 3.70 7.51
CA THR A 247 49.91 3.07 6.21
C THR A 247 48.83 2.29 5.42
N SER A 248 48.40 2.90 4.31
CA SER A 248 48.17 2.23 3.01
C SER A 248 49.51 1.94 2.32
N PRO A 249 49.59 1.00 1.35
CA PRO A 249 49.49 1.42 -0.07
C PRO A 249 48.98 0.36 -1.10
N GLY A 250 48.66 0.85 -2.31
CA GLY A 250 48.66 0.11 -3.60
C GLY A 250 47.26 -0.34 -4.06
N THR A 251 46.57 0.29 -5.02
CA THR A 251 46.85 0.54 -6.45
C THR A 251 47.15 -0.72 -7.25
N GLN A 252 46.14 -1.25 -7.95
CA GLN A 252 46.33 -1.83 -9.28
C GLN A 252 45.24 -1.32 -10.24
N VAL A 253 45.76 -0.81 -11.35
CA VAL A 253 45.08 -0.30 -12.53
C VAL A 253 44.79 -1.48 -13.45
N GLY A 254 43.56 -1.59 -13.93
CA GLY A 254 43.16 -2.50 -14.99
C GLY A 254 42.21 -1.78 -15.94
N THR A 255 42.77 -1.13 -16.96
CA THR A 255 42.04 -0.52 -18.08
C THR A 255 41.70 -1.61 -19.09
N ILE A 256 40.43 -1.78 -19.44
CA ILE A 256 40.01 -2.43 -20.69
C ILE A 256 39.01 -1.50 -21.38
N HIS A 257 39.34 -1.14 -22.62
CA HIS A 257 38.55 -0.33 -23.56
C HIS A 257 37.61 -1.20 -24.41
N GLY A 258 36.50 -0.59 -24.85
CA GLY A 258 35.61 -1.04 -25.93
C GLY A 258 34.27 -1.55 -25.41
N GLU A 259 33.09 -1.13 -25.87
CA GLU A 259 32.65 -0.29 -26.97
C GLU A 259 31.29 0.33 -26.63
N ALA A 260 31.02 1.49 -27.22
CA ALA A 260 29.75 2.19 -27.13
C ALA A 260 28.67 1.45 -27.94
N GLY A 261 27.67 0.94 -27.22
CA GLY A 261 26.39 0.49 -27.79
C GLY A 261 25.27 1.16 -27.04
N ALA A 262 24.74 2.25 -27.61
CA ALA A 262 23.50 2.85 -27.14
C ALA A 262 22.35 1.86 -27.43
N SER A 263 21.91 1.16 -26.38
CA SER A 263 20.69 0.35 -26.39
C SER A 263 19.73 0.99 -25.38
N THR A 264 18.76 1.74 -25.90
CA THR A 264 17.57 2.17 -25.18
C THR A 264 16.77 0.93 -24.83
N ASN A 265 17.05 0.34 -23.67
CA ASN A 265 16.21 -0.73 -23.11
C ASN A 265 15.00 -0.07 -22.45
N ASP A 266 13.89 -0.03 -23.19
CA ASP A 266 12.55 0.17 -22.65
C ASP A 266 12.36 -0.77 -21.46
N THR A 267 12.39 -0.21 -20.26
CA THR A 267 12.21 -0.99 -19.03
C THR A 267 10.71 -1.20 -18.82
N LYS A 268 10.11 -2.09 -19.63
CA LYS A 268 8.84 -2.71 -19.27
C LYS A 268 9.08 -3.48 -17.97
N PHE A 269 8.41 -3.06 -16.89
CA PHE A 269 8.48 -3.73 -15.58
C PHE A 269 8.08 -5.20 -15.72
N VAL A 270 9.08 -6.08 -15.80
CA VAL A 270 8.88 -7.52 -15.71
C VAL A 270 8.50 -7.83 -14.28
N LYS A 271 7.31 -8.40 -14.12
CA LYS A 271 6.84 -8.99 -12.87
C LYS A 271 7.90 -10.01 -12.43
N ILE A 272 8.59 -9.75 -11.31
CA ILE A 272 9.50 -10.73 -10.70
C ILE A 272 8.63 -11.89 -10.19
N SER A 273 8.38 -12.85 -11.07
CA SER A 273 7.69 -14.10 -10.76
C SER A 273 8.73 -15.10 -10.29
N GLY A 274 8.80 -15.30 -8.96
CA GLY A 274 9.46 -16.47 -8.38
C GLY A 274 10.29 -16.19 -7.14
N VAL A 275 9.69 -15.73 -6.03
CA VAL A 275 10.35 -15.73 -4.71
C VAL A 275 9.27 -15.75 -3.61
N SER A 276 8.79 -16.92 -3.19
CA SER A 276 7.88 -16.99 -2.03
C SER A 276 8.61 -16.84 -0.70
N ASP A 277 9.88 -17.24 -0.63
CA ASP A 277 10.56 -17.40 0.68
C ASP A 277 11.48 -16.22 1.05
N ASN A 278 12.02 -15.46 0.08
CA ASN A 278 12.89 -14.31 0.39
C ASN A 278 12.16 -12.95 0.40
N SER A 279 10.86 -12.91 0.07
CA SER A 279 10.06 -11.67 0.04
C SER A 279 9.89 -11.07 1.45
N GLU A 280 9.76 -11.93 2.46
CA GLU A 280 9.63 -11.53 3.86
C GLU A 280 10.97 -11.00 4.41
N THR A 281 12.09 -11.66 4.07
CA THR A 281 13.45 -11.22 4.45
C THR A 281 13.80 -9.85 3.85
N ILE A 282 13.47 -9.61 2.58
CA ILE A 282 13.70 -8.31 1.93
C ILE A 282 12.82 -7.23 2.55
N SER A 283 11.55 -7.54 2.82
CA SER A 283 10.62 -6.60 3.44
C SER A 283 11.07 -6.20 4.85
N GLN A 284 11.56 -7.16 5.63
CA GLN A 284 12.13 -6.92 6.95
C GLN A 284 13.43 -6.10 6.87
N ALA A 285 14.35 -6.45 5.97
CA ALA A 285 15.59 -5.69 5.79
C ALA A 285 15.35 -4.25 5.33
N LEU A 286 14.32 -4.00 4.51
CA LEU A 286 13.89 -2.65 4.15
C LEU A 286 13.34 -1.87 5.35
N LEU A 287 12.56 -2.52 6.23
CA LEU A 287 12.06 -1.94 7.48
C LEU A 287 13.20 -1.59 8.45
N ASP A 288 14.15 -2.51 8.61
CA ASP A 288 15.32 -2.33 9.48
C ASP A 288 16.22 -1.19 8.99
N ASN A 289 16.17 -0.88 7.69
CA ASN A 289 16.93 0.18 7.05
C ASN A 289 16.07 1.42 6.67
N LYS A 290 14.95 1.65 7.36
CA LYS A 290 14.03 2.77 7.08
C LYS A 290 14.71 4.15 6.97
N ASP A 291 15.74 4.40 7.77
CA ASP A 291 16.43 5.70 7.79
C ASP A 291 17.21 5.96 6.50
N ARG A 292 17.71 4.92 5.84
CA ARG A 292 18.34 5.02 4.51
C ARG A 292 17.32 5.34 3.44
N TYR A 293 16.14 4.72 3.51
CA TYR A 293 15.05 5.04 2.61
C TYR A 293 14.58 6.50 2.79
N ILE A 294 14.45 6.97 4.03
CA ILE A 294 14.14 8.38 4.33
C ILE A 294 15.21 9.31 3.75
N LYS A 295 16.49 8.94 3.84
CA LYS A 295 17.59 9.72 3.24
C LYS A 295 17.50 9.76 1.71
N LEU A 296 17.24 8.62 1.07
CA LEU A 296 17.02 8.54 -0.38
C LEU A 296 15.88 9.46 -0.84
N VAL A 297 14.74 9.41 -0.13
CA VAL A 297 13.60 10.29 -0.42
C VAL A 297 14.01 11.76 -0.29
N LYS A 298 14.72 12.14 0.78
CA LYS A 298 15.19 13.53 0.96
C LYS A 298 16.09 14.00 -0.18
N GLU A 299 17.06 13.18 -0.60
CA GLU A 299 17.94 13.52 -1.74
C GLU A 299 17.14 13.66 -3.05
N SER A 300 16.13 12.81 -3.24
CA SER A 300 15.24 12.88 -4.40
C SER A 300 14.43 14.19 -4.42
N LEU A 301 13.91 14.61 -3.26
CA LEU A 301 13.23 15.90 -3.11
C LEU A 301 14.16 17.08 -3.39
N ILE A 302 15.43 17.00 -2.95
CA ILE A 302 16.45 18.02 -3.22
C ILE A 302 16.74 18.10 -4.72
N ALA A 303 16.88 16.98 -5.41
CA ALA A 303 17.08 16.94 -6.86
C ALA A 303 15.93 17.65 -7.60
N ILE A 304 14.68 17.40 -7.20
CA ILE A 304 13.50 18.09 -7.76
C ILE A 304 13.56 19.61 -7.51
N ILE A 305 13.93 20.05 -6.29
CA ILE A 305 14.07 21.48 -5.98
C ILE A 305 15.17 22.12 -6.84
N LYS A 306 16.33 21.47 -6.97
CA LYS A 306 17.46 21.97 -7.78
C LYS A 306 17.12 22.07 -9.27
N ARG A 307 16.23 21.21 -9.76
CA ARG A 307 15.67 21.26 -11.12
C ARG A 307 14.50 22.24 -11.25
N LEU A 308 14.34 23.15 -10.29
CA LEU A 308 13.33 24.20 -10.25
C LEU A 308 11.89 23.68 -10.41
N PHE A 309 11.63 22.47 -9.90
CA PHE A 309 10.32 21.83 -9.96
C PHE A 309 9.81 21.52 -11.38
N ASN A 310 10.70 21.49 -12.37
CA ASN A 310 10.35 20.98 -13.69
C ASN A 310 9.94 19.51 -13.60
N GLU A 311 9.08 19.09 -14.52
CA GLU A 311 8.77 17.66 -14.70
C GLU A 311 10.06 16.88 -14.89
N ILE A 312 10.13 15.72 -14.25
CA ILE A 312 11.31 14.84 -14.26
C ILE A 312 10.83 13.41 -14.40
N THR A 313 11.46 12.63 -15.29
CA THR A 313 11.17 11.20 -15.35
C THR A 313 11.81 10.48 -14.17
N LEU A 314 11.29 9.31 -13.81
CA LEU A 314 11.90 8.48 -12.78
C LEU A 314 13.34 8.12 -13.16
N ASP A 315 13.60 7.83 -14.44
CA ASP A 315 14.93 7.50 -14.94
C ASP A 315 15.90 8.68 -14.81
N GLU A 316 15.46 9.89 -15.12
CA GLU A 316 16.25 11.11 -14.89
C GLU A 316 16.53 11.33 -13.40
N LEU A 317 15.54 11.07 -12.54
CA LEU A 317 15.68 11.24 -11.10
C LEU A 317 16.67 10.24 -10.50
N VAL A 318 16.56 8.95 -10.86
CA VAL A 318 17.47 7.91 -10.35
C VAL A 318 18.87 8.01 -10.95
N SER A 319 19.01 8.75 -12.06
CA SER A 319 20.30 9.11 -12.66
C SER A 319 20.95 10.34 -12.01
N ASP A 320 20.25 11.09 -11.15
CA ASP A 320 20.86 12.17 -10.37
C ASP A 320 22.00 11.61 -9.51
N ARG A 321 23.16 12.27 -9.52
CA ARG A 321 24.38 11.78 -8.86
C ARG A 321 24.16 11.47 -7.38
N PHE A 322 23.39 12.29 -6.66
CA PHE A 322 23.18 12.11 -5.22
C PHE A 322 22.14 11.02 -4.95
N VAL A 323 21.08 10.98 -5.75
CA VAL A 323 20.04 9.94 -5.68
C VAL A 323 20.63 8.56 -6.00
N LEU A 324 21.35 8.44 -7.13
CA LEU A 324 22.02 7.21 -7.55
C LEU A 324 23.00 6.71 -6.48
N ASN A 325 23.77 7.61 -5.87
CA ASN A 325 24.68 7.25 -4.79
C ASN A 325 23.92 6.69 -3.57
N GLN A 326 22.77 7.28 -3.19
CA GLN A 326 21.94 6.71 -2.12
C GLN A 326 21.36 5.34 -2.49
N ILE A 327 20.92 5.15 -3.75
CA ILE A 327 20.43 3.86 -4.24
C ILE A 327 21.53 2.80 -4.15
N ASN A 328 22.75 3.11 -4.59
CA ASN A 328 23.88 2.18 -4.58
C ASN A 328 24.27 1.80 -3.15
N VAL A 329 24.44 2.79 -2.28
CA VAL A 329 24.77 2.56 -0.87
C VAL A 329 23.68 1.75 -0.16
N PHE A 330 22.41 1.99 -0.49
CA PHE A 330 21.31 1.23 0.10
C PHE A 330 21.27 -0.20 -0.44
N ALA A 331 21.48 -0.40 -1.75
CA ALA A 331 21.56 -1.73 -2.36
C ALA A 331 22.69 -2.58 -1.75
N GLU A 332 23.88 -2.01 -1.53
CA GLU A 332 24.99 -2.72 -0.88
C GLU A 332 24.66 -3.17 0.55
N VAL A 333 23.89 -2.38 1.28
CA VAL A 333 23.51 -2.70 2.65
C VAL A 333 22.48 -3.84 2.67
N LEU A 334 21.50 -3.78 1.77
CA LEU A 334 20.54 -4.87 1.62
C LEU A 334 21.23 -6.16 1.16
N GLN A 335 22.18 -6.07 0.24
CA GLN A 335 22.98 -7.20 -0.21
C GLN A 335 23.82 -7.81 0.92
N ARG A 336 24.41 -7.00 1.81
CA ARG A 336 25.10 -7.50 3.00
C ARG A 336 24.16 -8.16 4.00
N ALA A 337 22.94 -7.65 4.15
CA ALA A 337 21.96 -8.15 5.10
C ALA A 337 21.25 -9.43 4.63
N CYS A 338 21.02 -9.57 3.32
CA CYS A 338 20.17 -10.62 2.75
C CYS A 338 20.92 -11.58 1.80
N GLY A 339 22.21 -11.37 1.55
CA GLY A 339 23.01 -12.18 0.63
C GLY A 339 22.86 -11.78 -0.84
N TYR A 340 23.44 -12.59 -1.74
CA TYR A 340 23.24 -12.45 -3.18
C TYR A 340 21.97 -13.20 -3.58
N LEU A 341 20.85 -12.48 -3.62
CA LEU A 341 19.60 -12.98 -4.19
C LEU A 341 19.56 -12.71 -5.70
N ASP A 342 18.72 -13.46 -6.43
CA ASP A 342 18.44 -13.28 -7.86
C ASP A 342 17.62 -11.99 -8.15
N ILE A 343 17.54 -11.09 -7.18
CA ILE A 343 16.88 -9.78 -7.24
C ILE A 343 17.97 -8.71 -7.23
N THR A 344 17.98 -7.85 -8.24
CA THR A 344 18.77 -6.63 -8.16
C THR A 344 18.15 -5.66 -7.15
N TYR A 345 18.72 -5.58 -5.93
CA TYR A 345 18.26 -4.66 -4.87
C TYR A 345 18.05 -3.22 -5.33
N ARG A 346 18.83 -2.77 -6.33
CA ARG A 346 18.63 -1.46 -6.97
C ARG A 346 17.25 -1.31 -7.60
N GLN A 347 16.76 -2.31 -8.33
CA GLN A 347 15.43 -2.27 -8.95
C GLN A 347 14.33 -2.24 -7.90
N GLU A 348 14.46 -3.00 -6.80
CA GLU A 348 13.48 -2.95 -5.71
C GLU A 348 13.47 -1.57 -5.03
N ILE A 349 14.64 -0.95 -4.80
CA ILE A 349 14.74 0.40 -4.24
C ILE A 349 14.09 1.43 -5.19
N ILE A 350 14.36 1.35 -6.49
CA ILE A 350 13.76 2.23 -7.51
C ILE A 350 12.24 2.05 -7.54
N PHE A 351 11.76 0.80 -7.52
CA PHE A 351 10.34 0.49 -7.45
C PHE A 351 9.69 1.14 -6.21
N ARG A 352 10.30 1.01 -5.03
CA ARG A 352 9.81 1.65 -3.80
C ARG A 352 9.78 3.17 -3.92
N LEU A 353 10.82 3.77 -4.52
CA LEU A 353 10.87 5.20 -4.75
C LEU A 353 9.75 5.66 -5.71
N ALA A 354 9.48 4.90 -6.78
CA ALA A 354 8.36 5.15 -7.69
C ALA A 354 7.02 5.11 -6.94
N LEU A 355 6.83 4.12 -6.05
CA LEU A 355 5.64 4.03 -5.20
C LEU A 355 5.48 5.25 -4.29
N TYR A 356 6.58 5.77 -3.71
CA TYR A 356 6.52 6.99 -2.91
C TYR A 356 5.99 8.19 -3.71
N PHE A 357 6.49 8.42 -4.92
CA PHE A 357 6.01 9.53 -5.75
C PHE A 357 4.58 9.32 -6.24
N ARG A 358 4.22 8.09 -6.58
CA ARG A 358 2.87 7.74 -7.01
C ARG A 358 1.82 7.90 -5.92
N ASP A 359 2.14 7.48 -4.70
CA ASP A 359 1.18 7.43 -3.60
C ASP A 359 1.14 8.76 -2.80
N SER A 360 2.09 9.67 -3.04
CA SER A 360 2.13 10.98 -2.41
C SER A 360 1.24 11.98 -3.14
N GLU A 361 0.28 12.57 -2.44
CA GLU A 361 -0.57 13.64 -2.97
C GLU A 361 0.17 14.96 -3.28
N LEU A 362 1.49 15.02 -3.03
CA LEU A 362 2.33 16.17 -3.36
C LEU A 362 2.80 16.16 -4.82
N PHE A 363 2.69 15.02 -5.49
CA PHE A 363 3.15 14.80 -6.85
C PHE A 363 2.03 14.20 -7.68
N GLU A 364 1.99 14.52 -8.97
CA GLU A 364 1.27 13.71 -9.95
C GLU A 364 2.30 12.78 -10.59
N PHE A 365 1.99 11.49 -10.65
CA PHE A 365 2.87 10.48 -11.24
C PHE A 365 2.13 9.75 -12.35
N THR A 366 2.61 9.88 -13.58
CA THR A 366 1.96 9.28 -14.76
C THR A 366 3.04 8.91 -15.77
N ASP A 367 3.01 7.69 -16.29
CA ASP A 367 3.98 7.20 -17.29
C ASP A 367 5.45 7.44 -16.90
N ASN A 368 5.78 7.17 -15.62
CA ASN A 368 7.09 7.43 -15.01
C ASN A 368 7.51 8.90 -14.97
N VAL A 369 6.63 9.85 -15.25
CA VAL A 369 6.86 11.29 -15.12
C VAL A 369 6.36 11.77 -13.76
N ILE A 370 7.21 12.49 -13.03
CA ILE A 370 6.91 13.11 -11.74
C ILE A 370 6.63 14.60 -11.97
N LYS A 371 5.41 15.05 -11.67
CA LYS A 371 5.00 16.46 -11.70
C LYS A 371 4.84 17.01 -10.28
N PRO A 372 5.73 17.91 -9.82
CA PRO A 372 5.79 18.32 -8.42
C PRO A 372 4.95 19.57 -8.09
N LEU A 373 3.78 19.78 -8.70
CA LEU A 373 3.02 21.03 -8.57
C LEU A 373 2.67 21.38 -7.11
N LYS A 374 2.09 20.45 -6.36
CA LYS A 374 1.71 20.68 -4.95
C LYS A 374 2.95 20.79 -4.05
N PHE A 375 3.99 20.00 -4.33
CA PHE A 375 5.28 20.11 -3.65
C PHE A 375 5.93 21.49 -3.84
N GLN A 376 5.89 22.02 -5.05
CA GLN A 376 6.36 23.37 -5.40
C GLN A 376 5.58 24.45 -4.63
N LEU A 377 4.25 24.37 -4.63
CA LEU A 377 3.40 25.31 -3.88
C LEU A 377 3.69 25.29 -2.38
N MET A 378 3.93 24.10 -1.81
CA MET A 378 4.33 23.95 -0.42
C MET A 378 5.67 24.62 -0.15
N TYR A 379 6.68 24.36 -0.99
CA TYR A 379 8.02 24.93 -0.86
C TYR A 379 7.97 26.46 -0.86
N TYR A 380 7.32 27.08 -1.85
CA TYR A 380 7.21 28.53 -1.94
C TYR A 380 6.37 29.13 -0.79
N SER A 381 5.34 28.42 -0.32
CA SER A 381 4.60 28.86 0.86
C SER A 381 5.51 28.90 2.09
N ILE A 382 6.36 27.89 2.31
CA ILE A 382 7.33 27.86 3.40
C ILE A 382 8.35 29.01 3.27
N GLN A 383 8.95 29.18 2.09
CA GLN A 383 9.93 30.24 1.82
C GLN A 383 9.34 31.63 2.10
N ARG A 384 8.10 31.88 1.65
CA ARG A 384 7.38 33.13 1.94
C ARG A 384 7.14 33.32 3.43
N LYS A 385 6.79 32.26 4.18
CA LYS A 385 6.60 32.37 5.63
C LYS A 385 7.91 32.66 6.36
N LEU A 386 9.02 32.04 5.98
CA LEU A 386 10.33 32.31 6.57
C LEU A 386 10.81 33.75 6.30
N SER A 387 10.35 34.37 5.21
CA SER A 387 10.67 35.77 4.88
C SER A 387 9.80 36.78 5.65
N THR A 388 8.57 36.40 6.02
CA THR A 388 7.54 37.34 6.53
C THR A 388 7.19 37.19 8.01
N ARG A 389 7.62 36.10 8.66
CA ARG A 389 7.28 35.82 10.06
C ARG A 389 8.53 35.78 10.92
N THR A 390 8.32 35.98 12.22
CA THR A 390 9.37 35.83 13.25
C THR A 390 9.33 34.45 13.90
N GLN A 391 8.22 33.73 13.77
CA GLN A 391 8.07 32.37 14.25
C GLN A 391 7.10 31.56 13.39
N ILE A 392 7.30 30.24 13.35
CA ILE A 392 6.42 29.26 12.69
C ILE A 392 6.18 28.11 13.68
N LYS A 393 4.96 27.99 14.19
CA LYS A 393 4.53 26.79 14.94
C LYS A 393 4.23 25.68 13.93
N THR A 394 5.08 24.67 13.85
CA THR A 394 5.12 23.73 12.72
C THR A 394 3.80 22.97 12.57
N LEU A 395 3.24 22.46 13.67
CA LEU A 395 1.97 21.71 13.64
C LEU A 395 0.81 22.56 13.11
N LYS A 396 0.65 23.79 13.62
CA LYS A 396 -0.38 24.72 13.12
C LYS A 396 -0.16 25.07 11.64
N TYR A 397 1.10 25.10 11.21
CA TYR A 397 1.43 25.40 9.83
C TYR A 397 1.21 24.22 8.89
N VAL A 398 1.41 22.99 9.37
CA VAL A 398 0.97 21.77 8.69
C VAL A 398 -0.54 21.81 8.46
N ASP A 399 -1.35 22.10 9.48
CA ASP A 399 -2.81 22.20 9.33
C ASP A 399 -3.22 23.23 8.26
N TYR A 400 -2.50 24.36 8.21
CA TYR A 400 -2.69 25.38 7.18
C TYR A 400 -2.34 24.86 5.78
N LEU A 401 -1.20 24.17 5.63
CA LEU A 401 -0.76 23.62 4.34
C LEU A 401 -1.69 22.52 3.85
N THR A 402 -2.08 21.59 4.73
CA THR A 402 -3.07 20.53 4.48
C THR A 402 -4.36 21.09 3.90
N LYS A 403 -4.95 22.10 4.57
CA LYS A 403 -6.17 22.76 4.10
C LYS A 403 -5.98 23.52 2.79
N LYS A 404 -4.88 24.28 2.67
CA LYS A 404 -4.64 25.16 1.52
C LYS A 404 -4.29 24.40 0.24
N LEU A 405 -3.51 23.34 0.37
CA LEU A 405 -3.04 22.53 -0.76
C LEU A 405 -3.97 21.35 -1.08
N GLN A 406 -5.03 21.18 -0.28
CA GLN A 406 -5.97 20.04 -0.39
C GLN A 406 -5.19 18.72 -0.43
N ILE A 407 -4.34 18.53 0.59
CA ILE A 407 -3.61 17.30 0.81
C ILE A 407 -4.03 16.70 2.14
N SER A 408 -4.21 15.38 2.20
CA SER A 408 -4.64 14.63 3.39
C SER A 408 -3.46 14.27 4.29
N ASN A 409 -2.29 14.04 3.71
CA ASN A 409 -1.11 13.47 4.40
C ASN A 409 0.11 14.39 4.27
N CYS A 410 0.14 15.47 5.05
CA CYS A 410 1.32 16.31 5.23
C CYS A 410 1.90 16.09 6.64
N ASP A 411 3.08 15.49 6.74
CA ASP A 411 3.76 15.30 8.03
C ASP A 411 4.61 16.55 8.39
N TYR A 412 4.59 16.94 9.67
CA TYR A 412 5.49 17.96 10.23
C TYR A 412 6.97 17.64 10.02
N LYS A 413 7.35 16.37 9.87
CA LYS A 413 8.73 15.97 9.53
C LYS A 413 9.15 16.47 8.15
N LEU A 414 8.26 16.41 7.16
CA LEU A 414 8.53 16.92 5.82
C LEU A 414 8.64 18.44 5.84
N VAL A 415 7.72 19.12 6.53
CA VAL A 415 7.76 20.59 6.68
C VAL A 415 9.05 21.03 7.40
N ASN A 416 9.44 20.34 8.47
CA ASN A 416 10.69 20.61 9.18
C ASN A 416 11.92 20.37 8.32
N PHE A 417 11.92 19.32 7.48
CA PHE A 417 13.00 19.07 6.53
C PHE A 417 13.11 20.22 5.52
N LEU A 418 12.00 20.66 4.94
CA LEU A 418 12.00 21.76 3.96
C LEU A 418 12.43 23.09 4.59
N ILE A 419 11.97 23.40 5.80
CA ILE A 419 12.44 24.58 6.53
C ILE A 419 13.94 24.49 6.76
N ARG A 420 14.46 23.36 7.26
CA ARG A 420 15.91 23.15 7.43
C ARG A 420 16.66 23.37 6.13
N TYR A 421 16.20 22.76 5.05
CA TYR A 421 16.83 22.86 3.75
C TYR A 421 16.88 24.31 3.25
N ILE A 422 15.76 25.03 3.31
CA ILE A 422 15.68 26.45 2.90
C ILE A 422 16.61 27.31 3.77
N VAL A 423 16.58 27.11 5.10
CA VAL A 423 17.44 27.82 6.04
C VAL A 423 18.92 27.52 5.78
N SER A 424 19.29 26.29 5.44
CA SER A 424 20.68 25.92 5.15
C SER A 424 21.18 26.38 3.78
N THR A 425 20.27 26.70 2.86
CA THR A 425 20.58 27.10 1.48
C THR A 425 20.32 28.58 1.21
N SER A 426 19.86 29.32 2.22
CA SER A 426 19.59 30.75 2.16
C SER A 426 20.29 31.44 3.32
N ASP A 427 20.51 32.76 3.25
CA ASP A 427 21.07 33.55 4.37
C ASP A 427 20.06 33.80 5.52
N LEU A 428 19.12 32.88 5.71
CA LEU A 428 18.04 33.00 6.68
C LEU A 428 18.49 32.49 8.05
N HIS A 429 18.37 33.34 9.07
CA HIS A 429 18.80 33.01 10.42
C HIS A 429 17.60 32.51 11.23
N TRP A 430 17.43 31.19 11.30
CA TRP A 430 16.33 30.54 12.00
C TRP A 430 16.82 29.35 12.82
N ARG A 431 16.24 29.15 14.00
CA ARG A 431 16.53 28.01 14.87
C ARG A 431 15.26 27.24 15.21
N TYR A 432 15.41 25.92 15.35
CA TYR A 432 14.34 25.02 15.74
C TYR A 432 14.34 24.80 17.25
N ILE A 433 13.20 25.06 17.89
CA ILE A 433 12.97 24.78 19.31
C ILE A 433 12.19 23.47 19.39
N LYS A 434 12.89 22.39 19.79
CA LYS A 434 12.40 21.01 19.72
C LYS A 434 11.15 20.79 20.57
N ASP A 435 11.17 21.29 21.81
CA ASP A 435 10.11 21.04 22.81
C ASP A 435 8.79 21.71 22.44
N GLU A 436 8.85 22.78 21.66
CA GLU A 436 7.68 23.53 21.20
C GLU A 436 7.30 23.24 19.75
N ILE A 437 8.07 22.38 19.06
CA ILE A 437 7.90 22.04 17.64
C ILE A 437 7.73 23.31 16.78
N LYS A 438 8.59 24.31 17.02
CA LYS A 438 8.51 25.62 16.37
C LYS A 438 9.86 26.10 15.84
N TRP A 439 9.79 26.93 14.81
CA TRP A 439 10.92 27.68 14.28
C TRP A 439 10.83 29.12 14.72
N VAL A 440 11.94 29.71 15.13
CA VAL A 440 12.03 31.13 15.47
C VAL A 440 13.20 31.77 14.72
N LYS A 441 12.98 32.98 14.22
CA LYS A 441 14.03 33.80 13.63
C LYS A 441 15.04 34.14 14.74
N SER A 442 16.32 33.87 14.48
CA SER A 442 17.41 34.12 15.43
C SER A 442 17.87 35.58 15.37
#